data_AF-A0A4W5LE24-F1
#
_entry.id   AF-A0A4W5LE24-F1
#
_cell.length_a   1.000
_cell.length_b   1.000
_cell.length_c   1.000
_cell.angle_alpha   90.00
_cell.angle_beta   90.00
_cell.angle_gamma   90.00
#
_symmetry.space_group_name_H-M   'P 1'
#
loop_
_entity.id
_entity.type
_entity.pdbx_description
1 polymer ?
#
loop_
_entity_poly.entity_id
_entity_poly.type
_entity_poly.pdbx_seq_one_letter_code
_entity_poly.pdbx_strand_id
1 'polypeptide(L)'
;MPLKLREKQRAERETAARITEEIGNLMKEIETLVEEKNKESTDIAKIVREGGPLLFDDIKITMSSKQLNGSQRVLLDGFISNDECRELTRLSNAAALKGDGYQGRPSPHSPSESFQGVTVLKAIKLGQEGTVPLKSARLFFDMSEKVRGVLESYFRLDSPLYFSYSHLVCRSAIDEKHDDRDNNLSHPVHADNCLLVSELNECIKEPPAYTNRDYRYTNTHTHTHTHTHTHTHTHTHTHTHTH
;
A
#
# COMPACT_ATOMS: atom_id res chain seq x y z
N MET A 1 -58.18 22.42 7.38
CA MET A 1 -57.26 21.27 7.21
C MET A 1 -57.48 20.26 8.33
N PRO A 2 -57.61 18.96 8.04
CA PRO A 2 -57.80 17.93 9.06
C PRO A 2 -56.56 17.79 9.95
N LEU A 3 -56.76 17.65 11.27
CA LEU A 3 -55.70 17.61 12.30
C LEU A 3 -54.60 16.59 12.00
N LYS A 4 -54.99 15.39 11.52
CA LYS A 4 -54.05 14.31 11.13
C LYS A 4 -53.04 14.73 10.04
N LEU A 5 -53.43 15.61 9.12
CA LEU A 5 -52.54 16.09 8.04
C LEU A 5 -51.50 17.08 8.59
N ARG A 6 -51.87 17.90 9.59
CA ARG A 6 -50.95 18.83 10.26
C ARG A 6 -49.93 18.10 11.13
N GLU A 7 -50.36 17.05 11.82
CA GLU A 7 -49.46 16.20 12.62
C GLU A 7 -48.45 15.47 11.73
N LYS A 8 -48.89 14.93 10.58
CA LYS A 8 -47.99 14.31 9.59
C LYS A 8 -46.96 15.30 9.03
N GLN A 9 -47.40 16.49 8.64
CA GLN A 9 -46.50 17.55 8.15
C GLN A 9 -45.50 18.02 9.21
N ARG A 10 -45.89 18.01 10.48
CA ARG A 10 -45.00 18.32 11.61
C ARG A 10 -43.93 17.23 11.79
N ALA A 11 -44.33 15.97 11.78
CA ALA A 11 -43.40 14.84 11.88
C ALA A 11 -42.42 14.78 10.69
N GLU A 12 -42.88 15.07 9.48
CA GLU A 12 -42.02 15.17 8.29
C GLU A 12 -41.01 16.32 8.41
N ARG A 13 -41.42 17.49 8.94
CA ARG A 13 -40.50 18.62 9.19
C ARG A 13 -39.48 18.32 10.29
N GLU A 14 -39.90 17.66 11.36
CA GLU A 14 -38.99 17.24 12.45
C GLU A 14 -37.98 16.20 11.94
N THR A 15 -38.41 15.28 11.08
CA THR A 15 -37.53 14.29 10.43
C THR A 15 -36.55 14.97 9.48
N ALA A 16 -37.00 15.91 8.65
CA ALA A 16 -36.14 16.68 7.75
C ALA A 16 -35.11 17.53 8.51
N ALA A 17 -35.51 18.12 9.64
CA ALA A 17 -34.60 18.86 10.51
C ALA A 17 -33.50 17.95 11.09
N ARG A 18 -33.86 16.74 11.57
CA ARG A 18 -32.90 15.77 12.08
C ARG A 18 -31.91 15.29 11.01
N ILE A 19 -32.40 15.01 9.80
CA ILE A 19 -31.54 14.61 8.67
C ILE A 19 -30.57 15.76 8.31
N THR A 20 -31.04 17.00 8.31
CA THR A 20 -30.20 18.17 8.01
C THR A 20 -29.10 18.34 9.05
N GLU A 21 -29.41 18.12 10.33
CA GLU A 21 -28.44 18.14 11.43
C GLU A 21 -27.41 17.01 11.30
N GLU A 22 -27.84 15.78 11.00
CA GLU A 22 -26.93 14.65 10.77
C GLU A 22 -25.98 14.91 9.59
N ILE A 23 -26.50 15.44 8.47
CA ILE A 23 -25.67 15.82 7.31
C ILE A 23 -24.67 16.92 7.69
N GLY A 24 -25.09 17.92 8.46
CA GLY A 24 -24.21 18.98 8.95
C GLY A 24 -23.07 18.45 9.82
N ASN A 25 -23.35 17.48 10.70
CA ASN A 25 -22.35 16.83 11.53
C ASN A 25 -21.38 15.98 10.71
N LEU A 26 -21.88 15.20 9.74
CA LEU A 26 -21.06 14.42 8.80
C LEU A 26 -20.14 15.30 7.97
N MET A 27 -20.64 16.42 7.44
CA MET A 27 -19.82 17.37 6.68
C MET A 27 -18.67 17.92 7.52
N LYS A 28 -18.94 18.25 8.78
CA LYS A 28 -17.92 18.74 9.72
C LYS A 28 -16.87 17.67 10.04
N GLU A 29 -17.29 16.42 10.20
CA GLU A 29 -16.38 15.28 10.39
C GLU A 29 -15.48 15.06 9.16
N ILE A 30 -16.06 15.14 7.95
CA ILE A 30 -15.31 15.06 6.69
C ILE A 30 -14.30 16.20 6.58
N GLU A 31 -14.70 17.45 6.88
CA GLU A 31 -13.80 18.61 6.89
C GLU A 31 -12.62 18.39 7.83
N THR A 32 -12.87 17.90 9.05
CA THR A 32 -11.78 17.59 10.00
C THR A 32 -10.85 16.50 9.48
N LEU A 33 -11.37 15.42 8.89
CA LEU A 33 -10.56 14.35 8.32
C LEU A 33 -9.72 14.84 7.13
N VAL A 34 -10.26 15.73 6.31
CA VAL A 34 -9.55 16.35 5.19
C VAL A 34 -8.43 17.26 5.69
N GLU A 35 -8.69 18.08 6.71
CA GLU A 35 -7.67 18.93 7.34
C GLU A 35 -6.55 18.11 7.98
N GLU A 36 -6.88 17.04 8.71
CA GLU A 36 -5.90 16.13 9.30
C GLU A 36 -5.02 15.47 8.23
N LYS A 37 -5.62 14.96 7.16
CA LYS A 37 -4.90 14.35 6.03
C LYS A 37 -4.01 15.35 5.29
N ASN A 38 -4.49 16.58 5.09
CA ASN A 38 -3.71 17.64 4.46
C ASN A 38 -2.52 18.04 5.34
N LYS A 39 -2.73 18.15 6.65
CA LYS A 39 -1.66 18.43 7.61
C LYS A 39 -0.59 17.33 7.60
N GLU A 40 -1.00 16.07 7.68
CA GLU A 40 -0.11 14.91 7.58
C GLU A 40 0.70 14.92 6.27
N SER A 41 0.05 15.21 5.13
CA SER A 41 0.72 15.33 3.84
C SER A 41 1.75 16.46 3.80
N THR A 42 1.42 17.63 4.35
CA THR A 42 2.36 18.76 4.42
C THR A 42 3.52 18.51 5.37
N ASP A 43 3.31 17.78 6.46
CA ASP A 43 4.37 17.43 7.40
C ASP A 43 5.32 16.40 6.79
N ILE A 44 4.82 15.38 6.08
CA ILE A 44 5.65 14.44 5.31
C ILE A 44 6.49 15.18 4.25
N ALA A 45 5.89 16.10 3.51
CA ALA A 45 6.60 16.87 2.48
C ALA A 45 7.70 17.79 3.03
N LYS A 46 7.59 18.21 4.30
CA LYS A 46 8.65 18.99 4.99
C LYS A 46 9.80 18.10 5.48
N ILE A 47 9.53 16.82 5.76
CA ILE A 47 10.50 15.88 6.33
C ILE A 47 11.31 15.18 5.24
N VAL A 48 10.69 14.86 4.09
CA VAL A 48 11.30 14.03 3.06
C VAL A 48 12.03 14.88 2.01
N ARG A 49 13.36 14.74 1.93
CA ARG A 49 14.21 15.45 0.96
C ARG A 49 14.81 14.46 -0.03
N GLU A 50 14.35 14.51 -1.27
CA GLU A 50 14.82 13.59 -2.32
C GLU A 50 16.26 13.85 -2.80
N GLY A 51 16.82 12.85 -3.50
CA GLY A 51 18.10 12.98 -4.22
C GLY A 51 19.31 12.81 -3.32
N GLY A 52 19.20 12.03 -2.24
CA GLY A 52 20.36 11.54 -1.51
C GLY A 52 21.19 10.53 -2.30
N PRO A 53 22.39 10.18 -1.81
CA PRO A 53 23.30 9.28 -2.50
C PRO A 53 22.73 7.86 -2.59
N LEU A 54 23.08 7.13 -3.64
CA LEU A 54 22.84 5.69 -3.69
C LEU A 54 24.00 4.99 -3.00
N LEU A 55 23.69 4.11 -2.02
CA LEU A 55 24.68 3.43 -1.20
C LEU A 55 25.41 2.29 -1.94
N PHE A 56 24.94 1.91 -3.13
CA PHE A 56 25.40 0.74 -3.87
C PHE A 56 25.55 1.09 -5.36
N ASP A 57 26.70 0.75 -5.95
CA ASP A 57 27.05 1.09 -7.34
C ASP A 57 26.14 0.42 -8.38
N ASP A 58 25.60 -0.75 -8.06
CA ASP A 58 24.74 -1.53 -8.96
C ASP A 58 23.33 -0.93 -9.09
N ILE A 59 22.92 -0.10 -8.13
CA ILE A 59 21.58 0.47 -8.09
C ILE A 59 21.54 1.75 -8.92
N LYS A 60 20.53 1.89 -9.78
CA LYS A 60 20.38 3.04 -10.66
C LYS A 60 18.98 3.63 -10.53
N ILE A 61 18.91 4.96 -10.54
CA ILE A 61 17.64 5.68 -10.64
C ILE A 61 17.20 5.66 -12.11
N THR A 62 16.12 4.93 -12.39
CA THR A 62 15.51 4.85 -13.72
C THR A 62 14.54 6.01 -13.93
N MET A 63 13.77 6.38 -12.90
CA MET A 63 12.87 7.53 -12.93
C MET A 63 12.92 8.28 -11.61
N SER A 64 13.08 9.59 -11.71
CA SER A 64 12.98 10.53 -10.58
C SER A 64 11.54 11.00 -10.36
N SER A 65 11.28 11.62 -9.21
CA SER A 65 9.98 12.21 -8.87
C SER A 65 9.48 13.20 -9.93
N LYS A 66 10.37 13.97 -10.57
CA LYS A 66 10.01 14.87 -11.68
C LYS A 66 9.42 14.12 -12.88
N GLN A 67 9.97 12.94 -13.21
CA GLN A 67 9.48 12.09 -14.29
C GLN A 67 8.21 11.31 -13.89
N LEU A 68 7.89 11.30 -12.60
CA LEU A 68 6.72 10.66 -12.00
C LEU A 68 5.69 11.69 -11.48
N ASN A 69 5.61 12.85 -12.15
CA ASN A 69 4.69 13.95 -11.85
C ASN A 69 4.70 14.43 -10.38
N GLY A 70 5.88 14.51 -9.76
CA GLY A 70 6.08 15.19 -8.47
C GLY A 70 5.54 14.44 -7.25
N SER A 71 5.32 13.14 -7.37
CA SER A 71 4.64 12.32 -6.36
C SER A 71 5.51 11.87 -5.17
N GLN A 72 6.72 12.44 -5.00
CA GLN A 72 7.72 11.95 -4.04
C GLN A 72 8.06 10.47 -4.24
N ARG A 73 8.22 10.07 -5.50
CA ARG A 73 8.47 8.69 -5.91
C ARG A 73 9.80 8.57 -6.63
N VAL A 74 10.37 7.38 -6.55
CA VAL A 74 11.57 7.00 -7.29
C VAL A 74 11.40 5.59 -7.84
N LEU A 75 11.80 5.39 -9.10
CA LEU A 75 11.97 4.07 -9.68
C LEU A 75 13.46 3.74 -9.69
N LEU A 76 13.81 2.66 -9.02
CA LEU A 76 15.17 2.18 -8.87
C LEU A 76 15.29 0.79 -9.47
N ASP A 77 16.38 0.54 -10.20
CA ASP A 77 16.71 -0.75 -10.78
C ASP A 77 18.06 -1.26 -10.24
N GLY A 78 18.33 -2.56 -10.37
CA GLY A 78 19.59 -3.17 -9.93
C GLY A 78 19.63 -3.60 -8.46
N PHE A 79 18.47 -3.74 -7.80
CA PHE A 79 18.41 -4.23 -6.41
C PHE A 79 18.81 -5.70 -6.28
N ILE A 80 18.36 -6.53 -7.21
CA ILE A 80 18.48 -8.00 -7.18
C ILE A 80 19.09 -8.45 -8.50
N SER A 81 20.12 -9.29 -8.45
CA SER A 81 20.66 -9.97 -9.64
C SER A 81 19.74 -11.11 -10.12
N ASN A 82 19.93 -11.56 -11.36
CA ASN A 82 19.14 -12.69 -11.89
C ASN A 82 19.30 -13.98 -11.07
N ASP A 83 20.48 -14.21 -10.47
CA ASP A 83 20.71 -15.38 -9.61
C ASP A 83 20.01 -15.27 -8.27
N GLU A 84 20.07 -14.11 -7.63
CA GLU A 84 19.35 -13.85 -6.38
C GLU A 84 17.83 -13.93 -6.58
N CYS A 85 17.33 -13.42 -7.70
CA CYS A 85 15.91 -13.52 -8.07
C CYS A 85 15.47 -14.98 -8.21
N ARG A 86 16.27 -15.82 -8.90
CA ARG A 86 16.01 -17.26 -9.00
C ARG A 86 16.01 -17.93 -7.63
N GLU A 87 16.92 -17.55 -6.76
CA GLU A 87 17.04 -18.15 -5.43
C GLU A 87 15.88 -17.75 -4.50
N LEU A 88 15.46 -16.49 -4.52
CA LEU A 88 14.25 -16.05 -3.81
C LEU A 88 13.00 -16.72 -4.37
N THR A 89 12.91 -16.93 -5.68
CA THR A 89 11.80 -17.67 -6.29
C THR A 89 11.75 -19.12 -5.79
N ARG A 90 12.91 -19.80 -5.67
CA ARG A 90 13.00 -21.14 -5.08
C ARG A 90 12.58 -21.17 -3.62
N LEU A 91 13.05 -20.20 -2.82
CA LEU A 91 12.66 -20.04 -1.42
C LEU A 91 11.14 -19.90 -1.31
N SER A 92 10.53 -19.02 -2.13
CA SER A 92 9.08 -18.83 -2.16
C SER A 92 8.36 -20.14 -2.50
N ASN A 93 8.76 -20.84 -3.56
CA ASN A 93 8.11 -22.09 -3.96
C ASN A 93 8.19 -23.19 -2.89
N ALA A 94 9.26 -23.24 -2.10
CA ALA A 94 9.44 -24.23 -1.04
C ALA A 94 8.74 -23.86 0.28
N ALA A 95 8.65 -22.56 0.61
CA ALA A 95 8.21 -22.09 1.92
C ALA A 95 6.86 -21.35 1.91
N ALA A 96 6.32 -21.00 0.74
CA ALA A 96 5.12 -20.21 0.64
C ALA A 96 3.90 -20.97 1.17
N LEU A 97 3.10 -20.30 2.00
CA LEU A 97 1.79 -20.80 2.41
C LEU A 97 0.70 -19.97 1.72
N LYS A 98 -0.38 -20.64 1.33
CA LYS A 98 -1.56 -19.95 0.76
C LYS A 98 -2.19 -19.03 1.80
N GLY A 99 -2.43 -17.79 1.41
CA GLY A 99 -2.98 -16.76 2.30
C GLY A 99 -2.04 -16.33 3.44
N ASP A 100 -0.75 -16.67 3.38
CA ASP A 100 0.28 -16.10 4.27
C ASP A 100 0.25 -14.57 4.14
N GLY A 101 0.29 -13.85 5.26
CA GLY A 101 0.10 -12.39 5.26
C GLY A 101 -1.35 -11.89 5.12
N TYR A 102 -2.32 -12.78 4.85
CA TYR A 102 -3.73 -12.43 4.59
C TYR A 102 -4.71 -13.20 5.48
N GLN A 103 -4.33 -13.48 6.74
CA GLN A 103 -5.17 -14.24 7.69
C GLN A 103 -5.62 -15.61 7.14
N GLY A 104 -4.79 -16.24 6.30
CA GLY A 104 -5.10 -17.52 5.68
C GLY A 104 -6.08 -17.42 4.50
N ARG A 105 -6.46 -16.22 4.06
CA ARG A 105 -7.30 -16.01 2.87
C ARG A 105 -6.43 -16.06 1.60
N PRO A 106 -6.54 -17.10 0.76
CA PRO A 106 -5.71 -17.21 -0.44
C PRO A 106 -6.13 -16.23 -1.55
N SER A 107 -7.34 -15.68 -1.48
CA SER A 107 -7.92 -14.82 -2.51
C SER A 107 -8.42 -13.52 -1.87
N PRO A 108 -7.49 -12.66 -1.37
CA PRO A 108 -7.85 -11.51 -0.56
C PRO A 108 -8.53 -10.39 -1.35
N HIS A 109 -8.32 -10.28 -2.66
CA HIS A 109 -8.84 -9.19 -3.45
C HIS A 109 -9.87 -9.60 -4.51
N SER A 110 -9.70 -10.76 -5.16
CA SER A 110 -10.69 -11.32 -6.09
C SER A 110 -10.78 -12.85 -5.99
N PRO A 111 -11.93 -13.46 -6.30
CA PRO A 111 -12.06 -14.93 -6.33
C PRO A 111 -11.19 -15.62 -7.40
N SER A 112 -10.75 -14.87 -8.41
CA SER A 112 -10.01 -15.41 -9.56
C SER A 112 -8.48 -15.38 -9.38
N GLU A 113 -7.99 -15.16 -8.18
CA GLU A 113 -6.56 -15.12 -7.88
C GLU A 113 -6.21 -16.00 -6.68
N SER A 114 -4.94 -16.37 -6.59
CA SER A 114 -4.37 -17.04 -5.43
C SER A 114 -3.07 -16.37 -5.01
N PHE A 115 -2.98 -16.04 -3.74
CA PHE A 115 -1.81 -15.52 -3.06
C PHE A 115 -1.22 -16.62 -2.20
N GLN A 116 0.09 -16.79 -2.36
CA GLN A 116 0.92 -17.55 -1.44
C GLN A 116 2.17 -16.76 -1.14
N GLY A 117 2.68 -16.88 0.06
CA GLY A 117 3.91 -16.18 0.39
C GLY A 117 4.57 -16.63 1.67
N VAL A 118 5.68 -15.98 1.95
CA VAL A 118 6.54 -16.27 3.09
C VAL A 118 7.07 -14.97 3.67
N THR A 119 6.96 -14.86 4.99
CA THR A 119 7.58 -13.77 5.76
C THR A 119 9.04 -14.09 6.05
N VAL A 120 9.84 -13.05 6.30
CA VAL A 120 11.26 -13.20 6.64
C VAL A 120 11.45 -14.11 7.86
N LEU A 121 10.65 -13.90 8.92
CA LEU A 121 10.72 -14.72 10.14
C LEU A 121 10.46 -16.21 9.84
N LYS A 122 9.45 -16.50 9.02
CA LYS A 122 9.12 -17.88 8.63
C LYS A 122 10.21 -18.49 7.77
N ALA A 123 10.75 -17.75 6.81
CA ALA A 123 11.87 -18.21 5.99
C ALA A 123 13.09 -18.58 6.86
N ILE A 124 13.44 -17.75 7.85
CA ILE A 124 14.55 -18.02 8.77
C ILE A 124 14.29 -19.27 9.63
N LYS A 125 13.09 -19.43 10.19
CA LYS A 125 12.72 -20.63 10.96
C LYS A 125 12.86 -21.91 10.12
N LEU A 126 12.28 -21.91 8.92
CA LEU A 126 12.41 -23.02 7.98
C LEU A 126 13.87 -23.27 7.57
N GLY A 127 14.69 -22.21 7.53
CA GLY A 127 16.13 -22.30 7.30
C GLY A 127 16.90 -22.95 8.46
N GLN A 128 16.51 -22.66 9.71
CA GLN A 128 17.07 -23.27 10.91
C GLN A 128 16.68 -24.75 11.04
N GLU A 129 15.48 -25.10 10.60
CA GLU A 129 14.97 -26.48 10.57
C GLU A 129 15.57 -27.31 9.42
N GLY A 130 16.25 -26.66 8.46
CA GLY A 130 16.85 -27.31 7.30
C GLY A 130 15.87 -27.58 6.15
N THR A 131 14.61 -27.11 6.26
CA THR A 131 13.58 -27.25 5.23
C THR A 131 13.90 -26.42 3.97
N VAL A 132 14.53 -25.27 4.16
CA VAL A 132 15.06 -24.43 3.07
C VAL A 132 16.52 -24.09 3.34
N PRO A 133 17.34 -23.78 2.33
CA PRO A 133 18.71 -23.37 2.59
C PRO A 133 18.74 -22.07 3.40
N LEU A 134 19.47 -22.06 4.52
CA LEU A 134 19.60 -20.88 5.38
C LEU A 134 20.15 -19.67 4.61
N LYS A 135 20.99 -19.91 3.59
CA LYS A 135 21.51 -18.87 2.70
C LYS A 135 20.38 -18.14 1.94
N SER A 136 19.37 -18.86 1.48
CA SER A 136 18.23 -18.28 0.74
C SER A 136 17.34 -17.46 1.67
N ALA A 137 17.10 -17.94 2.89
CA ALA A 137 16.38 -17.19 3.91
C ALA A 137 17.12 -15.91 4.32
N ARG A 138 18.45 -15.99 4.45
CA ARG A 138 19.31 -14.84 4.75
C ARG A 138 19.30 -13.82 3.61
N LEU A 139 19.38 -14.28 2.36
CA LEU A 139 19.27 -13.42 1.18
C LEU A 139 17.98 -12.60 1.20
N PHE A 140 16.85 -13.20 1.63
CA PHE A 140 15.58 -12.46 1.73
C PHE A 140 15.62 -11.34 2.79
N PHE A 141 16.24 -11.60 3.94
CA PHE A 141 16.45 -10.58 4.97
C PHE A 141 17.40 -9.48 4.50
N ASP A 142 18.57 -9.85 3.97
CA ASP A 142 19.60 -8.92 3.52
C ASP A 142 19.06 -8.01 2.39
N MET A 143 18.23 -8.57 1.50
CA MET A 143 17.58 -7.79 0.45
C MET A 143 16.58 -6.78 1.01
N SER A 144 15.82 -7.16 2.03
CA SER A 144 14.88 -6.25 2.71
C SER A 144 15.65 -5.08 3.32
N GLU A 145 16.73 -5.35 4.07
CA GLU A 145 17.61 -4.34 4.66
C GLU A 145 18.29 -3.44 3.61
N LYS A 146 18.71 -4.00 2.48
CA LYS A 146 19.25 -3.23 1.35
C LYS A 146 18.24 -2.21 0.84
N VAL A 147 16.96 -2.60 0.68
CA VAL A 147 15.87 -1.67 0.31
C VAL A 147 15.71 -0.57 1.35
N ARG A 148 15.66 -0.92 2.65
CA ARG A 148 15.53 0.06 3.74
C ARG A 148 16.64 1.11 3.69
N GLY A 149 17.90 0.70 3.61
CA GLY A 149 19.05 1.61 3.61
C GLY A 149 19.07 2.53 2.39
N VAL A 150 18.71 2.01 1.21
CA VAL A 150 18.64 2.84 -0.01
C VAL A 150 17.52 3.88 0.09
N LEU A 151 16.36 3.51 0.64
CA LEU A 151 15.26 4.45 0.81
C LEU A 151 15.59 5.53 1.82
N GLU A 152 16.17 5.17 2.98
CA GLU A 152 16.65 6.14 3.98
C GLU A 152 17.64 7.13 3.39
N SER A 153 18.58 6.62 2.60
CA SER A 153 19.61 7.45 1.98
C SER A 153 19.04 8.35 0.89
N TYR A 154 18.28 7.79 -0.07
CA TYR A 154 17.73 8.54 -1.20
C TYR A 154 16.76 9.65 -0.76
N PHE A 155 15.92 9.35 0.23
CA PHE A 155 14.94 10.30 0.77
C PHE A 155 15.48 11.15 1.94
N ARG A 156 16.76 10.98 2.29
CA ARG A 156 17.48 11.73 3.34
C ARG A 156 16.66 11.82 4.62
N LEU A 157 16.16 10.67 5.06
CA LEU A 157 15.28 10.60 6.21
C LEU A 157 16.08 10.91 7.49
N ASP A 158 15.58 11.83 8.30
CA ASP A 158 16.17 12.16 9.61
C ASP A 158 15.91 11.07 10.66
N SER A 159 14.90 10.22 10.42
CA SER A 159 14.51 9.10 11.27
C SER A 159 14.76 7.76 10.56
N PRO A 160 15.20 6.71 11.28
CA PRO A 160 15.33 5.38 10.71
C PRO A 160 13.95 4.79 10.37
N LEU A 161 13.93 4.02 9.31
CA LEU A 161 12.81 3.19 8.90
C LEU A 161 12.81 1.88 9.70
N TYR A 162 11.61 1.39 10.01
CA TYR A 162 11.43 0.09 10.65
C TYR A 162 10.54 -0.78 9.77
N PHE A 163 10.87 -2.07 9.66
CA PHE A 163 9.98 -3.01 8.99
C PHE A 163 8.75 -3.25 9.86
N SER A 164 7.60 -2.85 9.34
CA SER A 164 6.33 -3.37 9.84
C SER A 164 6.14 -4.80 9.32
N TYR A 165 6.42 -5.01 8.02
CA TYR A 165 6.17 -6.28 7.37
C TYR A 165 6.99 -6.42 6.07
N SER A 166 7.51 -7.62 5.81
CA SER A 166 8.18 -7.97 4.55
C SER A 166 7.69 -9.32 4.07
N HIS A 167 7.20 -9.34 2.84
CA HIS A 167 6.46 -10.47 2.28
C HIS A 167 6.95 -10.79 0.88
N LEU A 168 7.45 -12.01 0.72
CA LEU A 168 7.76 -12.56 -0.59
C LEU A 168 6.52 -13.29 -1.10
N VAL A 169 5.90 -12.73 -2.13
CA VAL A 169 4.56 -13.15 -2.60
C VAL A 169 4.62 -13.69 -4.01
N CYS A 170 3.99 -14.83 -4.20
CA CYS A 170 3.56 -15.31 -5.51
C CYS A 170 2.05 -15.11 -5.63
N ARG A 171 1.65 -14.35 -6.64
CA ARG A 171 0.26 -14.14 -7.02
C ARG A 171 0.02 -14.84 -8.36
N SER A 172 -1.00 -15.68 -8.41
CA SER A 172 -1.34 -16.48 -9.60
C SER A 172 -2.82 -16.33 -9.93
N ALA A 173 -3.16 -16.41 -11.22
CA ALA A 173 -4.56 -16.51 -11.65
C ALA A 173 -5.09 -17.94 -11.40
N ILE A 174 -6.38 -18.05 -11.07
CA ILE A 174 -7.10 -19.34 -11.01
C ILE A 174 -7.92 -19.46 -12.30
N ASP A 175 -7.72 -20.55 -13.03
CA ASP A 175 -8.29 -20.77 -14.37
C ASP A 175 -9.78 -21.16 -14.40
N GLU A 176 -10.45 -21.26 -13.25
CA GLU A 176 -11.86 -21.68 -13.22
C GLU A 176 -12.80 -20.61 -13.80
N LYS A 177 -13.58 -21.07 -14.79
CA LYS A 177 -14.44 -20.34 -15.75
C LYS A 177 -15.11 -19.07 -15.21
N HIS A 178 -14.83 -17.94 -15.85
CA HIS A 178 -15.74 -16.80 -15.85
C HIS A 178 -16.09 -16.40 -17.29
N ASP A 179 -17.40 -16.33 -17.53
CA ASP A 179 -18.07 -16.10 -18.82
C ASP A 179 -18.01 -14.63 -19.28
N ASP A 180 -17.47 -13.72 -18.47
CA ASP A 180 -17.29 -12.31 -18.81
C ASP A 180 -15.85 -11.88 -18.54
N ARG A 181 -15.04 -11.87 -19.60
CA ARG A 181 -13.59 -11.57 -19.53
C ARG A 181 -13.28 -10.08 -19.38
N ASP A 182 -14.26 -9.20 -19.59
CA ASP A 182 -14.00 -7.76 -19.76
C ASP A 182 -14.10 -6.93 -18.47
N ASN A 183 -14.57 -7.48 -17.34
CA ASN A 183 -14.88 -6.65 -16.16
C ASN A 183 -14.32 -7.16 -14.82
N ASN A 184 -13.40 -8.12 -14.83
CA ASN A 184 -12.95 -8.79 -13.61
C ASN A 184 -11.64 -8.17 -13.09
N LEU A 185 -11.77 -7.01 -12.44
CA LEU A 185 -10.68 -6.32 -11.76
C LEU A 185 -10.12 -7.19 -10.62
N SER A 186 -8.79 -7.20 -10.54
CA SER A 186 -8.01 -7.87 -9.51
C SER A 186 -8.36 -7.45 -8.08
N HIS A 187 -8.69 -6.18 -7.89
CA HIS A 187 -9.11 -5.56 -6.64
C HIS A 187 -9.94 -4.30 -6.97
N PRO A 188 -10.72 -3.74 -6.04
CA PRO A 188 -11.40 -2.47 -6.24
C PRO A 188 -10.39 -1.38 -6.65
N VAL A 189 -10.77 -0.50 -7.57
CA VAL A 189 -9.90 0.61 -8.00
C VAL A 189 -9.61 1.50 -6.79
N HIS A 190 -8.37 1.48 -6.33
CA HIS A 190 -7.87 2.38 -5.29
C HIS A 190 -7.28 3.63 -5.96
N ALA A 191 -7.27 4.76 -5.26
CA ALA A 191 -6.90 6.08 -5.82
C ALA A 191 -5.42 6.16 -6.31
N ASP A 192 -4.62 5.14 -6.02
CA ASP A 192 -3.25 4.97 -6.50
C ASP A 192 -3.14 4.26 -7.88
N ASN A 193 -4.24 3.70 -8.40
CA ASN A 193 -4.29 2.98 -9.69
C ASN A 193 -4.77 3.82 -10.88
N CYS A 194 -5.27 5.04 -10.65
CA CYS A 194 -5.62 5.98 -11.72
C CYS A 194 -5.69 7.42 -11.22
N LEU A 195 -5.70 8.38 -12.15
CA LEU A 195 -6.03 9.77 -11.88
C LEU A 195 -7.56 9.91 -11.90
N LEU A 196 -8.18 9.99 -10.72
CA LEU A 196 -9.62 10.20 -10.60
C LEU A 196 -9.96 11.67 -10.91
N VAL A 197 -10.71 11.89 -11.98
CA VAL A 197 -11.29 13.21 -12.32
C VAL A 197 -12.71 13.24 -11.77
N SER A 198 -12.85 13.76 -10.54
CA SER A 198 -14.10 13.76 -9.78
C SER A 198 -15.28 14.43 -10.50
N GLU A 199 -15.01 15.37 -11.41
CA GLU A 199 -16.01 16.12 -12.17
C GLU A 199 -16.69 15.28 -13.26
N LEU A 200 -15.94 14.34 -13.83
CA LEU A 200 -16.41 13.44 -14.89
C LEU A 200 -16.78 12.06 -14.34
N ASN A 201 -16.46 11.79 -13.07
CA ASN A 201 -16.48 10.46 -12.47
C ASN A 201 -15.68 9.45 -13.32
N GLU A 202 -14.63 9.92 -13.98
CA GLU A 202 -13.76 9.14 -14.85
C GLU A 202 -12.39 8.95 -14.22
N CYS A 203 -11.84 7.77 -14.44
CA CYS A 203 -10.59 7.29 -13.84
C CYS A 203 -9.57 7.10 -14.97
N ILE A 204 -8.69 8.08 -15.15
CA ILE A 204 -7.74 8.14 -16.27
C ILE A 204 -6.51 7.29 -15.94
N LYS A 205 -6.24 6.32 -16.81
CA LYS A 205 -5.19 5.30 -16.66
C LYS A 205 -3.92 5.68 -17.43
N GLU A 206 -3.24 6.74 -16.99
CA GLU A 206 -1.99 7.22 -17.59
C GLU A 206 -0.84 7.20 -16.56
N PRO A 207 0.44 7.06 -17.00
CA PRO A 207 1.59 7.24 -16.11
C PRO A 207 1.47 8.57 -15.35
N PRO A 208 1.66 8.60 -14.01
CA PRO A 208 2.33 7.61 -13.15
C PRO A 208 1.39 6.62 -12.42
N ALA A 209 0.15 6.42 -12.89
CA ALA A 209 -0.78 5.46 -12.29
C ALA A 209 -0.35 4.00 -12.56
N TYR A 210 -0.40 3.13 -11.55
CA TYR A 210 0.01 1.73 -11.67
C TYR A 210 -1.09 0.87 -12.32
N THR A 211 -1.28 1.02 -13.63
CA THR A 211 -2.29 0.27 -14.40
C THR A 211 -1.99 -1.22 -14.54
N ASN A 212 -0.72 -1.62 -14.34
CA ASN A 212 -0.27 -3.02 -14.41
C ASN A 212 -0.81 -3.91 -13.28
N ARG A 213 -1.41 -3.34 -12.23
CA ARG A 213 -2.07 -4.09 -11.15
C ARG A 213 -3.49 -4.54 -11.50
N ASP A 214 -4.10 -3.92 -12.52
CA ASP A 214 -5.51 -4.11 -12.84
C ASP A 214 -5.79 -5.35 -13.71
N TYR A 215 -4.84 -5.75 -14.57
CA TYR A 215 -5.05 -6.82 -15.54
C TYR A 215 -4.76 -8.20 -14.96
N ARG A 216 -5.58 -9.20 -15.37
CA ARG A 216 -5.26 -10.62 -15.17
C ARG A 216 -3.91 -10.92 -15.81
N TYR A 217 -2.93 -11.27 -14.98
CA TYR A 217 -1.61 -11.64 -15.46
C TYR A 217 -1.64 -13.05 -16.04
N THR A 218 -1.36 -13.17 -17.34
CA THR A 218 -1.08 -14.46 -18.00
C THR A 218 0.33 -14.99 -17.72
N ASN A 219 1.15 -14.24 -16.98
CA ASN A 219 2.48 -14.62 -16.55
C ASN A 219 2.58 -14.52 -15.02
N THR A 220 3.15 -15.53 -14.38
CA THR A 220 3.50 -15.51 -12.96
C THR A 220 4.58 -14.46 -12.70
N HIS A 221 4.21 -13.33 -12.11
CA HIS A 221 5.19 -12.37 -11.59
C HIS A 221 5.31 -12.54 -10.08
N THR A 222 6.53 -12.80 -9.63
CA THR A 222 6.89 -12.70 -8.22
C THR A 222 7.09 -11.23 -7.90
N HIS A 223 6.22 -10.66 -7.08
CA HIS A 223 6.36 -9.29 -6.58
C HIS A 223 6.76 -9.35 -5.11
N THR A 224 7.89 -8.74 -4.76
CA THR A 224 8.25 -8.51 -3.36
C THR A 224 7.68 -7.16 -2.95
N HIS A 225 6.75 -7.15 -2.01
CA HIS A 225 6.20 -5.93 -1.42
C HIS A 225 6.78 -5.76 -0.02
N THR A 226 7.57 -4.71 0.16
CA THR A 226 8.04 -4.27 1.48
C THR A 226 7.25 -3.03 1.85
N HIS A 227 6.39 -3.15 2.86
CA HIS A 227 5.65 -2.03 3.42
C HIS A 227 6.42 -1.50 4.63
N THR A 228 6.98 -0.31 4.48
CA THR A 228 7.65 0.40 5.55
C THR A 228 6.74 1.53 6.02
N HIS A 229 6.33 1.48 7.28
CA HIS A 229 5.53 2.53 7.90
C HIS A 229 6.40 3.29 8.89
N THR A 230 6.43 4.62 8.75
CA THR A 230 7.02 5.52 9.75
C THR A 230 5.87 6.10 10.58
N HIS A 231 5.81 5.77 11.87
CA HIS A 231 4.88 6.43 12.80
C HIS A 231 5.58 7.62 13.46
N THR A 232 5.15 8.83 13.13
CA THR A 232 5.61 10.06 13.80
C THR A 232 4.74 10.33 15.01
N HIS A 233 5.24 10.02 16.22
CA HIS A 233 4.58 10.45 17.46
C HIS A 233 4.95 11.90 17.77
N THR A 234 3.98 12.83 17.64
CA THR A 234 4.13 14.21 18.11
C THR A 234 3.78 14.27 19.60
N HIS A 235 4.78 14.41 20.47
CA HIS A 235 4.55 14.71 21.89
C HIS A 235 4.47 16.22 22.10
N THR A 236 3.26 16.72 22.38
CA THR A 236 3.04 18.10 22.85
C THR A 236 3.31 18.17 24.35
N HIS A 237 4.45 18.73 24.77
CA HIS A 237 4.70 19.06 26.17
C HIS A 237 4.12 20.45 26.48
N THR A 238 3.02 20.47 27.25
CA THR A 238 2.49 21.70 27.86
C THR A 238 3.32 22.02 29.11
N HIS A 239 4.24 22.98 29.03
CA HIS A 239 4.89 23.54 30.21
C HIS A 239 3.95 24.54 30.88
N THR A 240 3.35 24.13 31.99
CA THR A 240 2.65 25.05 32.90
C THR A 240 3.69 25.80 33.72
N HIS A 241 3.98 27.04 33.35
CA HIS A 241 4.71 27.96 34.23
C HIS A 241 3.76 28.46 35.33
N THR A 242 3.93 27.95 36.54
CA THR A 242 3.41 28.58 37.76
C THR A 242 4.40 29.63 38.23
N HIS A 243 3.93 30.89 38.32
CA HIS A 243 4.59 31.98 39.04
C HIS A 243 4.44 31.81 40.55
#